data_AF-A0A377VVJ0-F1
#
_entry.id   AF-A0A377VVJ0-F1
#
_cell.length_a   1.000
_cell.length_b   1.000
_cell.length_c   1.000
_cell.angle_alpha   90.00
_cell.angle_beta   90.00
_cell.angle_gamma   90.00
#
_symmetry.space_group_name_H-M   'P 1'
#
loop_
_entity.id
_entity.type
_entity.pdbx_description
1 polymer ?
#
loop_
_entity_poly.entity_id
_entity_poly.type
_entity_poly.pdbx_seq_one_letter_code
_entity_poly.pdbx_strand_id
1 'polypeptide(L)' 'MNSKGRDDATSIVGDNGQVYMAGLPVKGELPVVWGKGVDKQCRVNFNLNGLKPTAQMPVIQLNGDCR' A
#
# COMPACT_ATOMS: atom_id res chain seq x y z
N MET A 1 7.27 24.89 -10.54
CA MET A 1 5.94 24.34 -10.24
C MET A 1 5.73 23.13 -11.15
N ASN A 2 5.90 21.91 -10.65
CA ASN A 2 5.61 20.71 -11.47
C ASN A 2 4.74 19.75 -10.66
N SER A 3 3.44 19.93 -10.79
CA SER A 3 2.42 19.03 -10.29
C SER A 3 2.41 17.79 -11.17
N LYS A 4 3.32 16.84 -10.91
CA LYS A 4 3.10 15.45 -11.34
C LYS A 4 1.90 14.98 -10.51
N GLY A 5 0.71 14.97 -11.09
CA GLY A 5 -0.42 14.23 -10.56
C GLY A 5 0.01 12.77 -10.46
N ARG A 6 0.54 12.38 -9.30
CA ARG A 6 0.43 11.00 -8.87
C ARG A 6 -1.03 10.87 -8.54
N ASP A 7 -1.74 10.08 -9.34
CA ASP A 7 -2.98 9.50 -8.86
C ASP A 7 -2.58 8.74 -7.59
N ASP A 8 -2.88 9.34 -6.44
CA ASP A 8 -2.61 8.71 -5.15
C ASP A 8 -3.41 7.41 -5.15
N ALA A 9 -2.71 6.28 -5.22
CA ALA A 9 -3.34 4.97 -5.26
C ALA A 9 -4.01 4.70 -3.90
N THR A 10 -5.28 5.09 -3.78
CA THR A 10 -6.09 4.86 -2.58
C THR A 10 -6.89 3.58 -2.71
N SER A 11 -7.07 2.89 -1.59
CA SER A 11 -7.89 1.69 -1.52
C SER A 11 -8.41 1.52 -0.08
N ILE A 12 -9.30 0.55 0.13
CA ILE A 12 -9.96 0.29 1.41
C ILE A 12 -9.48 -1.07 1.93
N VAL A 13 -9.12 -1.12 3.21
CA VAL A 13 -8.75 -2.35 3.89
C VAL A 13 -10.03 -3.14 4.20
N GLY A 14 -10.09 -4.39 3.75
CA GLY A 14 -11.18 -5.31 4.08
C GLY A 14 -10.98 -6.01 5.43
N ASP A 15 -11.97 -6.79 5.85
CA ASP A 15 -12.08 -7.38 7.19
C ASP A 15 -10.88 -8.24 7.63
N ASN A 16 -10.14 -8.82 6.67
CA ASN A 16 -8.95 -9.62 6.94
C ASN A 16 -7.65 -8.81 6.97
N GLY A 17 -7.72 -7.48 7.08
CA GLY A 17 -6.54 -6.61 7.02
C GLY A 17 -5.90 -6.55 5.63
N GLN A 18 -6.65 -6.90 4.58
CA GLN A 18 -6.15 -7.01 3.21
C GLN A 18 -6.60 -5.83 2.36
N VAL A 19 -5.72 -5.37 1.47
CA VAL A 19 -5.99 -4.28 0.54
C VAL A 19 -5.32 -4.58 -0.79
N TYR A 20 -6.02 -4.28 -1.89
CA TYR A 20 -5.49 -4.39 -3.24
C TYR A 20 -5.21 -2.99 -3.79
N MET A 21 -4.02 -2.80 -4.34
CA MET A 21 -3.56 -1.52 -4.88
C MET A 21 -2.81 -1.73 -6.19
N ALA A 22 -2.94 -0.78 -7.10
CA ALA A 22 -2.21 -0.71 -8.35
C ALA A 22 -1.43 0.62 -8.42
N GLY A 23 -0.40 0.69 -9.26
CA GLY A 23 0.37 1.92 -9.44
C GLY A 23 1.32 2.28 -8.29
N LEU A 24 1.58 1.34 -7.37
CA LEU A 24 2.56 1.55 -6.31
C LEU A 24 3.98 1.70 -6.87
N PRO A 25 4.82 2.56 -6.26
CA PRO A 25 6.26 2.54 -6.52
C PRO A 25 6.88 1.22 -6.04
N VAL A 26 8.13 0.94 -6.45
CA VAL A 26 8.83 -0.31 -6.04
C VAL A 26 9.06 -0.36 -4.52
N LYS A 27 9.24 0.78 -3.85
CA LYS A 27 9.41 0.89 -2.41
C LYS A 27 8.74 2.17 -1.93
N GLY A 28 8.15 2.13 -0.74
CA GLY A 28 7.52 3.30 -0.15
C GLY A 28 6.90 3.02 1.22
N GLU A 29 6.07 3.96 1.63
CA GLU A 29 5.29 3.90 2.86
C GLU A 29 3.82 4.21 2.53
N LEU A 30 2.91 3.46 3.15
CA LEU A 30 1.47 3.62 2.98
C LEU A 30 0.88 4.23 4.25
N PRO A 31 0.23 5.41 4.17
CA PRO A 31 -0.60 5.91 5.25
C PRO A 31 -1.93 5.15 5.28
N VAL A 32 -2.29 4.59 6.43
CA VAL A 32 -3.58 3.96 6.68
C VAL A 32 -4.33 4.81 7.69
N VAL A 33 -5.55 5.24 7.38
CA VAL A 33 -6.31 6.18 8.20
C VAL A 33 -7.74 5.69 8.35
N TRP A 34 -8.21 5.58 9.59
CA TRP A 34 -9.61 5.23 9.93
C TRP A 34 -10.25 6.22 10.91
N GLY A 35 -9.55 7.30 11.26
CA GLY A 35 -10.06 8.39 12.09
C GLY A 35 -9.06 9.55 12.18
N LYS A 36 -9.43 10.58 12.95
CA LYS A 36 -8.63 11.82 13.05
C LYS A 36 -7.55 11.80 14.15
N GLY A 37 -7.60 10.84 15.06
CA GLY A 37 -6.63 10.70 16.15
C GLY A 37 -5.31 10.09 15.70
N VAL A 38 -4.23 10.37 16.42
CA VAL A 38 -2.91 9.77 16.15
C VAL A 38 -2.91 8.24 16.34
N ASP A 39 -3.81 7.75 17.19
CA ASP A 39 -4.12 6.34 17.43
C ASP A 39 -5.05 5.73 16.37
N LYS A 40 -5.54 6.53 15.42
CA LYS A 40 -6.51 6.14 14.38
C LYS A 40 -5.92 6.17 12.98
N GLN A 41 -4.60 6.09 12.92
CA GLN A 41 -3.82 6.01 11.70
C GLN A 41 -2.56 5.21 11.98
N CYS A 42 -1.98 4.63 10.94
CA CYS A 42 -0.67 4.02 11.01
C CYS A 42 0.07 4.13 9.69
N ARG A 43 1.33 3.74 9.70
CA ARG A 43 2.18 3.69 8.50
C ARG A 43 2.67 2.27 8.28
N VAL A 44 2.60 1.82 7.02
CA VAL A 44 3.11 0.51 6.60
C VAL A 44 4.22 0.72 5.59
N ASN A 45 5.42 0.25 5.93
CA ASN A 45 6.54 0.25 5.00
C ASN A 45 6.49 -0.98 4.10
N PHE A 46 6.77 -0.80 2.81
CA PHE A 46 6.80 -1.90 1.85
C PHE A 46 7.98 -1.79 0.88
N ASN A 47 8.42 -2.95 0.39
CA ASN A 47 9.49 -3.08 -0.58
C ASN A 47 9.21 -4.25 -1.53
N LEU A 48 8.95 -3.95 -2.80
CA LEU A 48 8.64 -4.90 -3.86
C LEU A 48 9.89 -5.37 -4.62
N ASN A 49 11.08 -4.89 -4.25
CA ASN A 49 12.31 -5.29 -4.93
C ASN A 49 12.49 -6.81 -4.92
N GLY A 50 12.72 -7.39 -6.10
CA GLY A 50 12.90 -8.83 -6.27
C GLY A 50 11.60 -9.63 -6.32
N LEU A 51 10.45 -9.04 -6.00
CA LEU A 51 9.14 -9.67 -6.16
C LEU A 51 8.64 -9.46 -7.59
N LYS A 52 8.27 -10.55 -8.26
CA LYS A 52 7.74 -10.52 -9.63
C LYS A 52 6.47 -11.35 -9.71
N PRO A 53 5.41 -10.85 -10.37
CA PRO A 53 4.27 -11.67 -10.73
C PRO A 53 4.70 -12.87 -11.58
N THR A 54 4.02 -13.99 -11.41
CA THR A 54 4.14 -15.16 -12.28
C THR A 54 2.80 -15.44 -12.95
N ALA A 55 2.78 -16.31 -13.96
CA ALA A 55 1.53 -16.71 -14.60
C ALA A 55 0.53 -17.33 -13.61
N GLN A 56 1.03 -18.03 -12.59
CA GLN A 56 0.21 -18.64 -11.53
C GLN A 56 -0.13 -17.65 -10.40
N MET A 57 0.69 -16.62 -10.18
CA MET A 57 0.51 -15.58 -9.15
C MET A 57 0.66 -14.19 -9.76
N PRO A 58 -0.39 -13.66 -10.41
CA PRO A 58 -0.32 -12.41 -11.16
C PRO A 58 -0.30 -11.16 -10.25
N VAL A 59 -0.63 -11.32 -8.97
CA VAL A 59 -0.63 -10.24 -7.97
C VAL A 59 0.45 -10.51 -6.93
N ILE A 60 1.33 -9.55 -6.70
CA ILE A 60 2.33 -9.63 -5.62
C ILE A 60 1.58 -9.50 -4.29
N GLN A 61 1.79 -10.46 -3.39
CA GLN A 61 1.27 -10.44 -2.03
C GLN A 61 2.42 -10.21 -1.05
N LEU A 62 2.19 -9.34 -0.07
CA LEU A 62 3.12 -9.10 1.03
C LEU A 62 2.34 -8.81 2.31
N ASN A 63 2.94 -9.14 3.44
CA ASN A 63 2.48 -8.68 4.74
C ASN A 63 3.23 -7.39 5.10
N GLY A 64 2.55 -6.47 5.76
CA GLY A 64 3.14 -5.23 6.24
C GLY A 64 2.69 -4.95 7.66
N ASP A 65 3.62 -4.54 8.51
CA ASP A 65 3.32 -4.16 9.88
C ASP A 65 2.84 -2.70 9.93
N CYS A 66 1.68 -2.51 10.55
CA CYS A 66 1.09 -1.21 10.84
C CYS A 66 1.72 -0.66 12.13
N ARG A 67 2.44 0.46 12.02
CA ARG A 67 3.11 1.14 13.13
C ARG A 67 2.58 2.55 13.36
#